data_AF-A0A316ECK0-F1
#
_entry.id   AF-A0A316ECK0-F1
#
_cell.length_a   1.000
_cell.length_b   1.000
_cell.length_c   1.000
_cell.angle_alpha   90.00
_cell.angle_beta   90.00
_cell.angle_gamma   90.00
#
_symmetry.space_group_name_H-M   'P 1'
#
loop_
_entity.id
_entity.type
_entity.pdbx_description
1 polymer ?
#
loop_
_entity_poly.entity_id
_entity_poly.type
_entity_poly.pdbx_seq_one_letter_code
_entity_poly.pdbx_strand_id
1 'polypeptide(L)'
;MHKNTYTYLLLLVFLLSSIVGFSQSKKQQELEERRQELRLEIQRINNLLFKNKSEKKSQTSLIEDLNYKVSVRQNLIKVTNQQANLLTREINTNQKKITELRDELQTLKDNYAKMIVTSYKSKSEQSRVMFLLSSSNFQQAYKRVQYINQYAEYQKEQAETIKIKTEELQETNAALLKQKEDKQKLIDENRIAQRELEVELKQQESLMASINKNLNNYTAQIREKQREADKIDREIEKIIREAIASSNKSAGKTTTASSGFALTPEDKLLADNFVSSKGKLPWPVEKGVVKLRYGKQPHPVVRTVMIQSNGVRIATEESAPVRAVFNGKVLAVQAIKHGNLSVLIQHGNYVTVYKNLSKVYVKKGDNVTTKQEIGQVFTNPSNKETILSFSIFKESATQNPADWIYKM
;
A
#
# COMPACT_ATOMS: atom_id res chain seq x y z
N MET A 1 -15.30 2.74 -52.36
CA MET A 1 -15.20 3.34 -51.01
C MET A 1 -15.01 2.32 -49.87
N HIS A 2 -14.71 1.03 -50.13
CA HIS A 2 -14.57 0.00 -49.06
C HIS A 2 -13.12 -0.30 -48.61
N LYS A 3 -12.09 0.33 -49.19
CA LYS A 3 -10.68 0.04 -48.82
C LYS A 3 -10.22 0.74 -47.54
N ASN A 4 -10.86 1.84 -47.13
CA ASN A 4 -10.45 2.60 -45.93
C ASN A 4 -11.08 2.07 -44.63
N THR A 5 -12.19 1.33 -44.69
CA THR A 5 -12.89 0.82 -43.50
C THR A 5 -12.09 -0.26 -42.77
N TYR A 6 -11.34 -1.09 -43.50
CA TYR A 6 -10.49 -2.13 -42.90
C TYR A 6 -9.27 -1.55 -42.19
N THR A 7 -8.71 -0.45 -42.69
CA THR A 7 -7.56 0.25 -42.11
C THR A 7 -7.92 0.92 -40.77
N TYR A 8 -9.11 1.53 -40.67
CA TYR A 8 -9.60 2.09 -39.40
C TYR A 8 -9.98 0.99 -38.39
N LEU A 9 -10.51 -0.15 -38.83
CA LEU A 9 -10.81 -1.29 -37.96
C LEU A 9 -9.53 -1.90 -37.36
N LEU A 10 -8.46 -2.03 -38.17
CA LEU A 10 -7.14 -2.49 -37.73
C LEU A 10 -6.49 -1.53 -36.72
N LEU A 11 -6.62 -0.22 -36.95
CA LEU A 11 -6.16 0.82 -36.02
C LEU A 11 -6.92 0.79 -34.68
N LEU A 12 -8.24 0.55 -34.71
CA LEU A 12 -9.05 0.42 -33.49
C LEU A 12 -8.68 -0.83 -32.67
N VAL A 13 -8.45 -1.97 -33.33
CA VAL A 13 -8.01 -3.21 -32.68
C VAL A 13 -6.60 -3.08 -32.09
N PHE A 14 -5.71 -2.32 -32.75
CA PHE A 14 -4.36 -2.03 -32.24
C PHE A 14 -4.38 -1.11 -31.01
N LEU A 15 -5.31 -0.15 -30.97
CA LEU A 15 -5.54 0.74 -29.81
C LEU A 15 -6.15 0.01 -28.62
N LEU A 16 -7.01 -0.98 -28.84
CA LEU A 16 -7.61 -1.80 -27.78
C LEU A 16 -6.64 -2.83 -27.17
N SER A 17 -5.70 -3.37 -27.95
CA SER A 17 -4.71 -4.35 -27.47
C SER A 17 -3.57 -3.73 -26.66
N SER A 18 -3.24 -2.47 -26.89
CA SER A 18 -2.22 -1.74 -26.13
C SER A 18 -2.67 -1.34 -24.71
N ILE A 19 -3.97 -1.20 -24.44
CA ILE A 19 -4.50 -0.87 -23.10
C ILE A 19 -4.36 -2.05 -22.12
N VAL A 20 -4.44 -3.29 -22.61
CA VAL A 20 -4.42 -4.50 -21.76
C VAL A 20 -3.01 -4.76 -21.17
N GLY A 21 -1.95 -4.54 -21.95
CA GLY A 21 -0.56 -4.75 -21.51
C GLY A 21 -0.12 -3.79 -20.38
N PHE A 22 -0.57 -2.53 -20.41
CA PHE A 22 -0.24 -1.54 -19.38
C PHE A 22 -0.98 -1.76 -18.05
N SER A 23 -2.16 -2.38 -18.07
CA SER A 23 -2.92 -2.65 -16.84
C SER A 23 -2.31 -3.76 -15.99
N GLN A 24 -1.66 -4.74 -16.64
CA GLN A 24 -1.16 -5.93 -15.96
C GLN A 24 0.12 -5.63 -15.16
N SER A 25 1.04 -4.84 -15.72
CA SER A 25 2.25 -4.36 -15.03
C SER A 25 1.93 -3.52 -13.80
N LYS A 26 0.90 -2.65 -13.86
CA LYS A 26 0.45 -1.85 -12.71
C LYS A 26 -0.03 -2.70 -11.55
N LYS A 27 -0.75 -3.79 -11.81
CA LYS A 27 -1.25 -4.66 -10.74
C LYS A 27 -0.13 -5.43 -10.06
N GLN A 28 0.88 -5.87 -10.82
CA GLN A 28 2.07 -6.50 -10.28
C GLN A 28 2.83 -5.55 -9.35
N GLN A 29 2.99 -4.29 -9.76
CA GLN A 29 3.65 -3.27 -8.95
C GLN A 29 2.89 -2.97 -7.65
N GLU A 30 1.57 -2.82 -7.70
CA GLU A 30 0.74 -2.59 -6.51
C GLU A 30 0.86 -3.73 -5.49
N LEU A 31 0.86 -4.98 -5.96
CA LEU A 31 1.03 -6.15 -5.09
C LEU A 31 2.44 -6.19 -4.48
N GLU A 32 3.46 -5.81 -5.24
CA GLU A 32 4.84 -5.75 -4.75
C GLU A 32 5.01 -4.67 -3.67
N GLU A 33 4.51 -3.46 -3.91
CA GLU A 33 4.52 -2.37 -2.94
C GLU A 33 3.79 -2.79 -1.66
N ARG A 34 2.60 -3.39 -1.80
CA ARG A 34 1.82 -3.85 -0.65
C ARG A 34 2.53 -4.95 0.14
N ARG A 35 3.22 -5.86 -0.55
CA ARG A 35 4.02 -6.93 0.07
C ARG A 35 5.19 -6.35 0.87
N GLN A 36 5.88 -5.36 0.32
CA GLN A 36 6.98 -4.66 1.00
C GLN A 36 6.48 -3.89 2.23
N GLU A 37 5.36 -3.19 2.12
CA GLU A 37 4.70 -2.52 3.25
C GLU A 37 4.42 -3.52 4.40
N LEU A 38 3.81 -4.67 4.08
CA LEU A 38 3.50 -5.71 5.08
C LEU A 38 4.76 -6.33 5.69
N ARG A 39 5.84 -6.49 4.93
CA ARG A 39 7.14 -6.96 5.45
C ARG A 39 7.76 -5.96 6.42
N LEU A 40 7.79 -4.68 6.03
CA LEU A 40 8.28 -3.60 6.88
C LEU A 40 7.43 -3.51 8.15
N GLU A 41 6.12 -3.70 8.04
CA GLU A 41 5.20 -3.76 9.17
C GLU A 41 5.52 -4.93 10.11
N ILE A 42 5.76 -6.14 9.59
CA ILE A 42 6.21 -7.30 10.41
C ILE A 42 7.56 -7.01 11.08
N GLN A 43 8.51 -6.38 10.37
CA GLN A 43 9.79 -6.00 10.96
C GLN A 43 9.62 -4.97 12.08
N ARG A 44 8.79 -3.95 11.88
CA ARG A 44 8.43 -2.99 12.92
C ARG A 44 7.77 -3.68 14.11
N ILE A 45 6.83 -4.59 13.87
CA ILE A 45 6.19 -5.41 14.92
C ILE A 45 7.25 -6.19 15.70
N ASN A 46 8.19 -6.86 15.03
CA ASN A 46 9.26 -7.60 15.71
C ASN A 46 10.16 -6.68 16.55
N ASN A 47 10.56 -5.53 16.00
CA ASN A 47 11.43 -4.58 16.68
C ASN A 47 10.75 -3.88 17.87
N LEU A 48 9.48 -3.50 17.72
CA LEU A 48 8.72 -2.75 18.72
C LEU A 48 8.07 -3.65 19.78
N LEU A 49 7.56 -4.82 19.37
CA LEU A 49 6.73 -5.66 20.24
C LEU A 49 7.50 -6.83 20.87
N PHE A 50 8.56 -7.35 20.22
CA PHE A 50 9.32 -8.52 20.69
C PHE A 50 10.71 -8.23 21.26
N LYS A 51 11.28 -7.03 21.07
CA LYS A 51 12.52 -6.61 21.75
C LYS A 51 12.33 -6.51 23.28
N ASN A 52 11.08 -6.35 23.73
CA ASN A 52 10.67 -6.26 25.15
C ASN A 52 10.25 -7.62 25.76
N LYS A 53 10.70 -8.76 25.20
CA LYS A 53 10.30 -10.12 25.63
C LYS A 53 10.83 -10.51 27.03
N SER A 54 11.87 -9.84 27.53
CA SER A 54 12.49 -10.08 28.84
C SER A 54 11.79 -9.38 30.01
N GLU A 55 10.75 -8.58 29.76
CA GLU A 55 10.13 -7.72 30.78
C GLU A 55 8.62 -7.99 30.93
N LYS A 56 8.05 -7.69 32.11
CA LYS A 56 6.71 -8.11 32.58
C LYS A 56 5.53 -7.52 31.79
N LYS A 57 5.37 -7.83 30.50
CA LYS A 57 4.15 -7.53 29.74
C LYS A 57 2.94 -8.28 30.30
N SER A 58 1.78 -7.61 30.37
CA SER A 58 0.52 -8.28 30.70
C SER A 58 0.16 -9.30 29.62
N GLN A 59 -0.35 -10.47 29.99
CA GLN A 59 -0.73 -11.53 29.04
C GLN A 59 -1.72 -11.03 27.97
N THR A 60 -2.65 -10.12 28.33
CA THR A 60 -3.60 -9.48 27.41
C THR A 60 -2.92 -8.67 26.30
N SER A 61 -1.90 -7.87 26.64
CA SER A 61 -1.16 -7.09 25.64
C SER A 61 -0.34 -8.00 24.71
N LEU A 62 0.25 -9.07 25.25
CA LEU A 62 1.02 -10.03 24.45
C LEU A 62 0.17 -10.74 23.40
N ILE A 63 -1.06 -11.13 23.76
CA ILE A 63 -1.97 -11.78 22.80
C ILE A 63 -2.51 -10.77 21.77
N GLU A 64 -2.69 -9.50 22.10
CA GLU A 64 -3.07 -8.45 21.14
C GLU A 64 -1.97 -8.25 20.09
N ASP A 65 -0.72 -8.12 20.55
CA ASP A 65 0.46 -8.00 19.69
C ASP A 65 0.58 -9.21 18.75
N LEU A 66 0.37 -10.41 19.30
CA LEU A 66 0.43 -11.66 18.54
C LEU A 66 -0.72 -11.78 17.53
N ASN A 67 -1.95 -11.44 17.92
CA ASN A 67 -3.11 -11.43 17.02
C ASN A 67 -2.90 -10.46 15.85
N TYR A 68 -2.34 -9.28 16.12
CA TYR A 68 -2.02 -8.31 15.10
C TYR A 68 -0.97 -8.85 14.12
N LYS A 69 0.10 -9.44 14.65
CA LYS A 69 1.17 -10.05 13.85
C LYS A 69 0.64 -11.18 12.94
N VAL A 70 -0.18 -12.07 13.50
CA VAL A 70 -0.87 -13.15 12.77
C VAL A 70 -1.69 -12.57 11.61
N SER A 71 -2.47 -11.52 11.85
CA SER A 71 -3.28 -10.86 10.81
C SER A 71 -2.44 -10.26 9.68
N VAL A 72 -1.37 -9.52 10.02
CA VAL A 72 -0.45 -8.94 9.03
C VAL A 72 0.24 -10.04 8.21
N ARG A 73 0.63 -11.15 8.86
CA ARG A 73 1.25 -12.30 8.20
C ARG A 73 0.31 -13.06 7.28
N GLN A 74 -0.94 -13.27 7.69
CA GLN A 74 -1.99 -13.83 6.82
C GLN A 74 -2.20 -12.96 5.58
N ASN A 75 -2.22 -11.63 5.75
CA ASN A 75 -2.31 -10.70 4.63
C ASN A 75 -1.08 -10.78 3.71
N LEU A 76 0.13 -10.91 4.27
CA LEU A 76 1.35 -11.09 3.48
C LEU A 76 1.29 -12.36 2.63
N ILE A 77 0.87 -13.48 3.21
CA ILE A 77 0.68 -14.76 2.50
C ILE A 77 -0.36 -14.60 1.39
N LYS A 78 -1.49 -13.95 1.67
CA LYS A 78 -2.55 -13.70 0.68
C LYS A 78 -2.04 -12.88 -0.52
N VAL A 79 -1.37 -11.76 -0.28
CA VAL A 79 -0.81 -10.90 -1.34
C VAL A 79 0.26 -11.64 -2.14
N THR A 80 1.12 -12.40 -1.47
CA THR A 80 2.18 -13.18 -2.13
C THR A 80 1.59 -14.29 -3.02
N ASN A 81 0.51 -14.95 -2.58
CA ASN A 81 -0.24 -15.92 -3.40
C ASN A 81 -0.89 -15.24 -4.62
N GLN A 82 -1.45 -14.05 -4.47
CA GLN A 82 -2.01 -13.28 -5.58
C GLN A 82 -0.93 -12.94 -6.62
N GLN A 83 0.25 -12.51 -6.17
CA GLN A 83 1.40 -12.21 -7.03
C GLN A 83 1.92 -13.46 -7.77
N ALA A 84 2.05 -14.59 -7.07
CA ALA A 84 2.46 -15.86 -7.68
C ALA A 84 1.44 -16.38 -8.71
N ASN A 85 0.14 -16.19 -8.45
CA ASN A 85 -0.92 -16.53 -9.40
C ASN A 85 -0.90 -15.63 -10.64
N LEU A 86 -0.62 -14.34 -10.47
CA LEU A 86 -0.46 -13.40 -11.59
C LEU A 86 0.73 -13.81 -12.48
N LEU A 87 1.90 -14.04 -11.88
CA LEU A 87 3.08 -14.52 -12.60
C LEU A 87 2.83 -15.86 -13.29
N THR A 88 2.04 -16.75 -12.69
CA THR A 88 1.67 -18.02 -13.33
C THR A 88 0.88 -17.81 -14.62
N ARG A 89 -0.05 -16.84 -14.64
CA ARG A 89 -0.81 -16.50 -15.85
C ARG A 89 0.12 -15.91 -16.92
N GLU A 90 1.04 -15.03 -16.54
CA GLU A 90 2.03 -14.45 -17.46
C GLU A 90 2.96 -15.49 -18.06
N ILE A 91 3.50 -16.37 -17.22
CA ILE A 91 4.34 -17.50 -17.66
C ILE A 91 3.58 -18.35 -18.68
N ASN A 92 2.30 -18.66 -18.43
CA ASN A 92 1.50 -19.45 -19.36
C ASN A 92 1.25 -18.73 -20.69
N THR A 93 0.96 -17.42 -20.66
CA THR A 93 0.80 -16.60 -21.87
C THR A 93 2.09 -16.52 -22.68
N ASN A 94 3.22 -16.24 -22.01
CA ASN A 94 4.53 -16.17 -22.65
C ASN A 94 4.97 -17.52 -23.20
N GLN A 95 4.66 -18.62 -22.52
CA GLN A 95 4.93 -19.97 -23.01
C GLN A 95 4.16 -20.27 -24.30
N LYS A 96 2.89 -19.85 -24.40
CA LYS A 96 2.11 -19.96 -25.64
C LYS A 96 2.71 -19.12 -26.77
N LYS A 97 3.05 -17.86 -26.49
CA LYS A 97 3.70 -16.96 -27.46
C LYS A 97 5.03 -17.53 -27.96
N ILE A 98 5.83 -18.13 -27.07
CA ILE A 98 7.08 -18.79 -27.44
C ILE A 98 6.83 -19.99 -28.37
N THR A 99 5.79 -20.78 -28.12
CA THR A 99 5.41 -21.89 -29.01
C THR A 99 4.99 -21.36 -30.38
N GLU A 100 4.11 -20.36 -30.43
CA GLU A 100 3.66 -19.73 -31.67
C GLU A 100 4.83 -19.17 -32.48
N LEU A 101 5.72 -18.41 -31.84
CA LEU A 101 6.93 -17.86 -32.50
C LEU A 101 7.86 -18.96 -33.01
N ARG A 102 8.00 -20.08 -32.29
CA ARG A 102 8.81 -21.23 -32.73
C ARG A 102 8.23 -21.87 -33.99
N ASP A 103 6.92 -22.10 -34.01
CA ASP A 103 6.24 -22.73 -35.14
C ASP A 103 6.27 -21.83 -36.39
N GLU A 104 6.06 -20.52 -36.20
CA GLU A 104 6.21 -19.51 -37.27
C GLU A 104 7.65 -19.47 -37.81
N LEU A 105 8.64 -19.42 -36.92
CA LEU A 105 10.04 -19.36 -37.30
C LEU A 105 10.48 -20.63 -38.03
N GLN A 106 9.98 -21.80 -37.62
CA GLN A 106 10.21 -23.06 -38.31
C GLN A 106 9.67 -23.01 -39.73
N THR A 107 8.42 -22.57 -39.90
CA THR A 107 7.78 -22.43 -41.22
C THR A 107 8.53 -21.46 -42.12
N LEU A 108 8.96 -20.30 -41.58
CA LEU A 108 9.75 -19.32 -42.34
C LEU A 108 11.10 -19.88 -42.77
N LYS A 109 11.80 -20.58 -41.87
CA LYS A 109 13.10 -21.21 -42.18
C LYS A 109 12.96 -22.30 -43.23
N ASP A 110 11.93 -23.13 -43.16
CA ASP A 110 11.69 -24.20 -44.12
C ASP A 110 11.36 -23.63 -45.51
N ASN A 111 10.53 -22.59 -45.58
CA ASN A 111 10.21 -21.91 -46.84
C ASN A 111 11.43 -21.20 -47.43
N TYR A 112 12.22 -20.53 -46.59
CA TYR A 112 13.46 -19.88 -47.00
C TYR A 112 14.48 -20.92 -47.52
N ALA A 113 14.64 -22.05 -46.82
CA ALA A 113 15.53 -23.14 -47.26
C ALA A 113 15.10 -23.71 -48.61
N LYS A 114 13.80 -24.02 -48.80
CA LYS A 114 13.25 -24.49 -50.09
C LYS A 114 13.54 -23.48 -51.22
N MET A 115 13.35 -22.19 -50.94
CA MET A 115 13.60 -21.11 -51.88
C MET A 115 15.08 -21.03 -52.28
N ILE A 116 16.00 -21.11 -51.31
CA ILE A 116 17.45 -21.10 -51.56
C ILE A 116 17.90 -22.32 -52.37
N VAL A 117 17.42 -23.53 -52.01
CA VAL A 117 17.74 -24.77 -52.76
C VAL A 117 17.24 -24.69 -54.19
N THR A 118 16.03 -24.17 -54.41
CA THR A 118 15.45 -23.99 -55.76
C THR A 118 16.25 -22.98 -56.57
N SER A 119 16.63 -21.84 -55.97
CA SER A 119 17.50 -20.83 -56.58
C SER A 119 18.89 -21.37 -56.94
N TYR A 120 19.44 -22.27 -56.12
CA TYR A 120 20.72 -22.91 -56.39
C TYR A 120 20.64 -23.92 -57.55
N LYS A 121 19.65 -24.82 -57.56
CA LYS A 121 19.47 -25.83 -58.61
C LYS A 121 19.19 -25.18 -59.99
N SER A 122 18.34 -24.16 -60.02
CA SER A 122 18.01 -23.44 -61.26
C SER A 122 19.19 -22.65 -61.86
N LYS A 123 20.21 -22.31 -61.06
CA LYS A 123 21.44 -21.68 -61.54
C LYS A 123 22.21 -22.54 -62.55
N SER A 124 22.08 -23.87 -62.46
CA SER A 124 22.74 -24.87 -63.32
C SER A 124 21.96 -25.16 -64.60
N GLU A 125 20.62 -25.12 -64.57
CA GLU A 125 19.77 -25.53 -65.69
C GLU A 125 19.48 -24.37 -66.67
N GLN A 126 19.37 -23.14 -66.17
CA GLN A 126 19.19 -21.92 -66.98
C GLN A 126 20.01 -20.78 -66.37
N SER A 127 21.17 -20.49 -66.96
CA SER A 127 21.99 -19.34 -66.54
C SER A 127 21.13 -18.07 -66.51
N ARG A 128 21.18 -17.29 -65.43
CA ARG A 128 20.42 -16.02 -65.31
C ARG A 128 20.67 -15.08 -66.49
N VAL A 129 21.89 -15.11 -67.05
CA VAL A 129 22.26 -14.38 -68.25
C VAL A 129 21.52 -14.94 -69.47
N MET A 130 21.46 -16.26 -69.63
CA MET A 130 20.69 -16.92 -70.71
C MET A 130 19.17 -16.66 -70.58
N PHE A 131 18.64 -16.60 -69.36
CA PHE A 131 17.24 -16.22 -69.11
C PHE A 131 16.97 -14.76 -69.51
N LEU A 132 17.92 -13.85 -69.30
CA LEU A 132 17.77 -12.46 -69.75
C LEU A 132 17.93 -12.33 -71.29
N LEU A 133 18.91 -13.03 -71.88
CA LEU A 133 19.22 -13.01 -73.31
C LEU A 133 18.20 -13.76 -74.18
N SER A 134 17.46 -14.72 -73.64
CA SER A 134 16.34 -15.42 -74.32
C SER A 134 15.04 -14.61 -74.36
N SER A 135 15.12 -13.29 -74.22
CA SER A 135 13.96 -12.39 -74.31
C SER A 135 13.69 -12.03 -75.77
N SER A 136 12.42 -12.04 -76.18
CA SER A 136 11.96 -11.71 -77.53
C SER A 136 12.09 -10.21 -77.87
N ASN A 137 12.13 -9.33 -76.86
CA ASN A 137 12.31 -7.89 -77.02
C ASN A 137 12.83 -7.20 -75.73
N PHE A 138 13.25 -5.93 -75.85
CA PHE A 138 13.80 -5.13 -74.74
C PHE A 138 12.82 -4.94 -73.57
N GLN A 139 11.53 -4.72 -73.85
CA GLN A 139 10.51 -4.57 -72.79
C GLN A 139 10.39 -5.84 -71.94
N GLN A 140 10.44 -7.01 -72.56
CA GLN A 140 10.41 -8.30 -71.87
C GLN A 140 11.68 -8.51 -71.04
N ALA A 141 12.85 -8.18 -71.59
CA ALA A 141 14.12 -8.25 -70.85
C ALA A 141 14.10 -7.34 -69.61
N TYR A 142 13.61 -6.10 -69.74
CA TYR A 142 13.46 -5.17 -68.63
C TYR A 142 12.53 -5.70 -67.52
N LYS A 143 11.37 -6.26 -67.89
CA LYS A 143 10.45 -6.91 -66.93
C LYS A 143 11.09 -8.11 -66.23
N ARG A 144 11.86 -8.94 -66.94
CA ARG A 144 12.60 -10.07 -66.34
C ARG A 144 13.64 -9.59 -65.32
N VAL A 145 14.35 -8.49 -65.60
CA VAL A 145 15.27 -7.86 -64.62
C VAL A 145 14.50 -7.37 -63.38
N GLN A 146 13.36 -6.69 -63.56
CA GLN A 146 12.52 -6.24 -62.44
C GLN A 146 12.07 -7.41 -61.55
N TYR A 147 11.65 -8.54 -62.13
CA TYR A 147 11.26 -9.72 -61.36
C TYR A 147 12.43 -10.36 -60.61
N ILE A 148 13.63 -10.41 -61.21
CA ILE A 148 14.83 -10.88 -60.50
C ILE A 148 15.12 -10.00 -59.29
N ASN A 149 15.03 -8.68 -59.44
CA ASN A 149 15.25 -7.73 -58.35
C ASN A 149 14.19 -7.88 -57.26
N GLN A 150 12.90 -7.93 -57.62
CA GLN A 150 11.81 -8.13 -56.67
C GLN A 150 11.94 -9.45 -55.90
N TYR A 151 12.36 -10.51 -56.59
CA TYR A 151 12.63 -11.80 -55.95
C TYR A 151 13.79 -11.69 -54.95
N ALA A 152 14.90 -11.06 -55.34
CA ALA A 152 16.04 -10.84 -54.45
C ALA A 152 15.69 -9.99 -53.22
N GLU A 153 14.87 -8.94 -53.41
CA GLU A 153 14.32 -8.13 -52.32
C GLU A 153 13.47 -8.96 -51.36
N TYR A 154 12.57 -9.79 -51.89
CA TYR A 154 11.77 -10.71 -51.07
C TYR A 154 12.64 -11.71 -50.29
N GLN A 155 13.72 -12.23 -50.89
CA GLN A 155 14.66 -13.11 -50.16
C GLN A 155 15.31 -12.38 -48.98
N LYS A 156 15.72 -11.13 -49.19
CA LYS A 156 16.32 -10.30 -48.15
C LYS A 156 15.31 -10.01 -47.03
N GLU A 157 14.07 -9.66 -47.37
CA GLU A 157 12.99 -9.42 -46.40
C GLU A 157 12.69 -10.66 -45.55
N GLN A 158 12.64 -11.85 -46.17
CA GLN A 158 12.44 -13.11 -45.46
C GLN A 158 13.59 -13.40 -44.48
N ALA A 159 14.84 -13.15 -44.87
CA ALA A 159 15.99 -13.31 -43.99
C ALA A 159 15.96 -12.35 -42.79
N GLU A 160 15.63 -11.08 -43.02
CA GLU A 160 15.46 -10.08 -41.95
C GLU A 160 14.30 -10.44 -41.02
N THR A 161 13.18 -10.92 -41.55
CA THR A 161 12.03 -11.38 -40.75
C THR A 161 12.40 -12.55 -39.85
N ILE A 162 13.15 -13.53 -40.38
CA ILE A 162 13.66 -14.67 -39.58
C ILE A 162 14.59 -14.16 -38.47
N LYS A 163 15.46 -13.19 -38.76
CA LYS A 163 16.36 -12.60 -37.77
C LYS A 163 15.58 -11.92 -36.65
N ILE A 164 14.68 -10.99 -36.98
CA ILE A 164 13.85 -10.26 -36.01
C ILE A 164 13.04 -11.21 -35.13
N LYS A 165 12.37 -12.21 -35.73
CA LYS A 165 11.61 -13.20 -34.96
C LYS A 165 12.49 -14.10 -34.09
N THR A 166 13.72 -14.38 -34.53
CA THR A 166 14.70 -15.12 -33.70
C THR A 166 15.11 -14.30 -32.49
N GLU A 167 15.38 -13.01 -32.67
CA GLU A 167 15.70 -12.07 -31.58
C GLU A 167 14.51 -11.94 -30.61
N GLU A 168 13.29 -11.73 -31.10
CA GLU A 168 12.07 -11.67 -30.27
C GLU A 168 11.87 -12.96 -29.46
N LEU A 169 12.10 -14.12 -30.08
CA LEU A 169 12.02 -15.41 -29.39
C LEU A 169 13.09 -15.55 -28.30
N GLN A 170 14.32 -15.09 -28.55
CA GLN A 170 15.39 -15.12 -27.56
C GLN A 170 15.07 -14.22 -26.36
N GLU A 171 14.63 -12.98 -26.62
CA GLU A 171 14.22 -12.04 -25.57
C GLU A 171 13.06 -12.58 -24.74
N THR A 172 12.04 -13.15 -25.40
CA THR A 172 10.88 -13.72 -24.71
C THR A 172 11.26 -14.94 -23.86
N ASN A 173 12.18 -15.79 -24.33
CA ASN A 173 12.70 -16.91 -23.54
C ASN A 173 13.50 -16.43 -22.31
N ALA A 174 14.34 -15.41 -22.47
CA ALA A 174 15.10 -14.82 -21.36
C ALA A 174 14.16 -14.21 -20.30
N ALA A 175 13.15 -13.46 -20.74
CA ALA A 175 12.13 -12.90 -19.86
C ALA A 175 11.33 -13.99 -19.11
N LEU A 176 10.97 -15.08 -19.80
CA LEU A 176 10.27 -16.21 -19.20
C LEU A 176 11.11 -16.89 -18.11
N LEU A 177 12.41 -17.08 -18.33
CA LEU A 177 13.32 -17.66 -17.33
C LEU A 177 13.36 -16.80 -16.07
N LYS A 178 13.48 -15.46 -16.24
CA LYS A 178 13.44 -14.51 -15.12
C LYS A 178 12.11 -14.57 -14.36
N GLN A 179 10.98 -14.58 -15.06
CA GLN A 179 9.66 -14.71 -14.42
C GLN A 179 9.50 -16.01 -13.63
N LYS A 180 10.05 -17.13 -14.12
CA LYS A 180 10.06 -18.42 -13.40
C LYS A 180 10.91 -18.35 -12.13
N GLU A 181 12.08 -17.73 -12.20
CA GLU A 181 12.96 -17.52 -11.04
C GLU A 181 12.28 -16.62 -9.99
N ASP A 182 11.71 -15.49 -10.40
CA ASP A 182 10.99 -14.58 -9.52
C ASP A 182 9.81 -15.28 -8.84
N LYS A 183 9.02 -16.06 -9.60
CA LYS A 183 7.94 -16.88 -9.04
C LYS A 183 8.45 -17.88 -8.01
N GLN A 184 9.59 -18.54 -8.26
CA GLN A 184 10.16 -19.49 -7.32
C GLN A 184 10.55 -18.80 -6.00
N LYS A 185 11.19 -17.63 -6.07
CA LYS A 185 11.49 -16.79 -4.90
C LYS A 185 10.22 -16.46 -4.10
N LEU A 186 9.13 -16.06 -4.76
CA LEU A 186 7.85 -15.80 -4.09
C LEU A 186 7.32 -17.02 -3.33
N ILE A 187 7.42 -18.21 -3.93
CA ILE A 187 6.95 -19.45 -3.32
C ILE A 187 7.77 -19.79 -2.08
N ASP A 188 9.10 -19.66 -2.15
CA ASP A 188 9.98 -19.94 -1.03
C ASP A 188 9.76 -18.95 0.13
N GLU A 189 9.61 -17.67 -0.18
CA GLU A 189 9.25 -16.63 0.80
C GLU A 189 7.87 -16.89 1.44
N ASN A 190 6.89 -17.33 0.66
CA ASN A 190 5.56 -17.70 1.17
C ASN A 190 5.63 -18.91 2.11
N ARG A 191 6.42 -19.94 1.75
CA ARG A 191 6.61 -21.13 2.57
C ARG A 191 7.25 -20.79 3.91
N ILE A 192 8.21 -19.87 3.93
CA ILE A 192 8.78 -19.35 5.18
C ILE A 192 7.68 -18.69 6.00
N ALA A 193 6.95 -17.72 5.42
CA ALA A 193 5.88 -17.01 6.12
C ALA A 193 4.79 -17.94 6.68
N GLN A 194 4.46 -19.04 5.99
CA GLN A 194 3.52 -20.05 6.47
C GLN A 194 4.01 -20.81 7.71
N ARG A 195 5.26 -21.29 7.71
CA ARG A 195 5.84 -21.95 8.90
C ARG A 195 5.88 -21.00 10.09
N GLU A 196 6.24 -19.76 9.81
CA GLU A 196 6.35 -18.69 10.77
C GLU A 196 4.97 -18.33 11.35
N LEU A 197 3.91 -18.34 10.53
CA LEU A 197 2.52 -18.21 10.97
C LEU A 197 2.09 -19.39 11.85
N GLU A 198 2.46 -20.63 11.50
CA GLU A 198 2.11 -21.81 12.30
C GLU A 198 2.68 -21.73 13.72
N VAL A 199 3.93 -21.28 13.86
CA VAL A 199 4.55 -21.05 15.18
C VAL A 199 3.77 -19.99 15.98
N GLU A 200 3.35 -18.91 15.33
CA GLU A 200 2.57 -17.85 15.98
C GLU A 200 1.19 -18.31 16.41
N LEU A 201 0.51 -19.13 15.60
CA LEU A 201 -0.78 -19.73 15.95
C LEU A 201 -0.67 -20.67 17.15
N LYS A 202 0.40 -21.48 17.25
CA LYS A 202 0.65 -22.33 18.44
C LYS A 202 0.89 -21.49 19.70
N GLN A 203 1.64 -20.41 19.58
CA GLN A 203 1.84 -19.46 20.69
C GLN A 203 0.52 -18.78 21.09
N GLN A 204 -0.30 -18.41 20.11
CA GLN A 204 -1.61 -17.79 20.33
C GLN A 204 -2.54 -18.74 21.08
N GLU A 205 -2.59 -20.00 20.68
CA GLU A 205 -3.41 -21.04 21.30
C GLU A 205 -3.05 -21.24 22.79
N SER A 206 -1.75 -21.43 23.08
CA SER A 206 -1.27 -21.60 24.46
C SER A 206 -1.57 -20.39 25.35
N LEU A 207 -1.42 -19.17 24.83
CA LEU A 207 -1.72 -17.94 25.57
C LEU A 207 -3.24 -17.77 25.76
N MET A 208 -4.05 -18.09 24.75
CA MET A 208 -5.51 -18.08 24.86
C MET A 208 -6.03 -19.09 25.89
N ALA A 209 -5.41 -20.28 25.98
CA ALA A 209 -5.75 -21.25 27.02
C ALA A 209 -5.53 -20.68 28.44
N SER A 210 -4.43 -19.94 28.66
CA SER A 210 -4.16 -19.27 29.93
C SER A 210 -5.15 -18.14 30.25
N ILE A 211 -5.58 -17.40 29.22
CA ILE A 211 -6.55 -16.30 29.35
C ILE A 211 -7.94 -16.84 29.66
N ASN A 212 -8.36 -17.91 28.97
CA ASN A 212 -9.65 -18.57 29.21
C ASN A 212 -9.76 -19.10 30.64
N LYS A 213 -8.67 -19.63 31.22
CA LYS A 213 -8.64 -20.09 32.61
C LYS A 213 -8.93 -18.96 33.62
N ASN A 214 -8.57 -17.72 33.28
CA ASN A 214 -8.70 -16.54 34.15
C ASN A 214 -9.64 -15.47 33.57
N LEU A 215 -10.59 -15.87 32.72
CA LEU A 215 -11.41 -14.97 31.91
C LEU A 215 -12.14 -13.90 32.72
N ASN A 216 -12.66 -14.25 33.90
CA ASN A 216 -13.37 -13.33 34.78
C ASN A 216 -12.48 -12.21 35.31
N ASN A 217 -11.22 -12.53 35.67
CA ASN A 217 -10.25 -11.54 36.14
C ASN A 217 -9.87 -10.56 35.00
N TYR A 218 -9.60 -11.08 33.81
CA TYR A 218 -9.30 -10.22 32.65
C TYR A 218 -10.49 -9.36 32.25
N THR A 219 -11.70 -9.90 32.28
CA THR A 219 -12.94 -9.14 32.02
C THR A 219 -13.10 -7.98 33.00
N ALA A 220 -12.83 -8.21 34.30
CA ALA A 220 -12.87 -7.17 35.32
C ALA A 220 -11.81 -6.08 35.07
N GLN A 221 -10.56 -6.47 34.77
CA GLN A 221 -9.47 -5.54 34.47
C GLN A 221 -9.75 -4.68 33.22
N ILE A 222 -10.32 -5.28 32.17
CA ILE A 222 -10.68 -4.57 30.94
C ILE A 222 -11.77 -3.54 31.23
N ARG A 223 -12.81 -3.92 31.98
CA ARG A 223 -13.90 -3.02 32.36
C ARG A 223 -13.41 -1.84 33.18
N GLU A 224 -12.47 -2.07 34.10
CA GLU A 224 -11.91 -0.98 34.90
C GLU A 224 -11.08 -0.01 34.05
N LYS A 225 -10.19 -0.53 33.18
CA LYS A 225 -9.45 0.30 32.22
C LYS A 225 -10.38 1.10 31.29
N GLN A 226 -11.51 0.51 30.89
CA GLN A 226 -12.50 1.24 30.08
C GLN A 226 -13.13 2.39 30.88
N ARG A 227 -13.50 2.17 32.14
CA ARG A 227 -14.05 3.23 33.01
C ARG A 227 -13.05 4.36 33.24
N GLU A 228 -11.76 4.04 33.40
CA GLU A 228 -10.70 5.05 33.50
C GLU A 228 -10.58 5.86 32.21
N ALA A 229 -10.57 5.20 31.05
CA ALA A 229 -10.54 5.88 29.76
C ALA A 229 -11.77 6.79 29.55
N ASP A 230 -12.97 6.32 29.91
CA ASP A 230 -14.21 7.09 29.79
C ASP A 230 -14.20 8.32 30.72
N LYS A 231 -13.62 8.22 31.93
CA LYS A 231 -13.44 9.36 32.84
C LYS A 231 -12.50 10.41 32.24
N ILE A 232 -11.38 9.97 31.66
CA ILE A 232 -10.40 10.84 30.99
C ILE A 232 -11.05 11.57 29.81
N ASP A 233 -11.84 10.87 29.01
CA ASP A 233 -12.50 11.45 27.83
C ASP A 233 -13.56 12.48 28.23
N ARG A 234 -14.36 12.23 29.28
CA ARG A 234 -15.31 13.21 29.82
C ARG A 234 -14.64 14.49 30.31
N GLU A 235 -13.47 14.36 30.93
CA GLU A 235 -12.71 15.53 31.39
C GLU A 235 -12.20 16.34 30.19
N ILE A 236 -11.67 15.69 29.16
CA ILE A 236 -11.27 16.35 27.91
C ILE A 236 -12.45 17.07 27.26
N GLU A 237 -13.61 16.43 27.15
CA GLU A 237 -14.82 17.04 26.62
C GLU A 237 -15.28 18.26 27.44
N LYS A 238 -15.12 18.22 28.76
CA LYS A 238 -15.41 19.36 29.64
C LYS A 238 -14.47 20.54 29.34
N ILE A 239 -13.17 20.28 29.21
CA ILE A 239 -12.17 21.32 28.91
C ILE A 239 -12.40 21.95 27.54
N ILE A 240 -12.74 21.15 26.53
CA ILE A 240 -13.07 21.65 25.19
C ILE A 240 -14.32 22.53 25.27
N ARG A 241 -15.37 22.11 25.98
CA ARG A 241 -16.59 22.91 26.17
C ARG A 241 -16.34 24.22 26.92
N GLU A 242 -15.54 24.20 27.97
CA GLU A 242 -15.14 25.41 28.71
C GLU A 242 -14.30 26.36 27.84
N ALA A 243 -13.43 25.82 26.99
CA ALA A 243 -12.66 26.61 26.02
C ALA A 243 -13.55 27.23 24.93
N ILE A 244 -14.56 26.51 24.44
CA ILE A 244 -15.57 27.04 23.51
C ILE A 244 -16.38 28.16 24.18
N ALA A 245 -16.87 27.94 25.40
CA ALA A 245 -17.67 28.92 26.13
C ALA A 245 -16.87 30.20 26.45
N SER A 246 -15.62 30.07 26.86
CA SER A 246 -14.73 31.22 27.11
C SER A 246 -14.38 31.97 25.82
N SER A 247 -14.14 31.26 24.71
CA SER A 247 -13.97 31.88 23.38
C SER A 247 -15.21 32.68 22.96
N ASN A 248 -16.40 32.10 23.08
CA ASN A 248 -17.66 32.76 22.73
C ASN A 248 -17.98 33.97 23.64
N LYS A 249 -17.69 33.86 24.94
CA LYS A 249 -17.84 34.97 25.89
C LYS A 249 -16.91 36.13 25.56
N SER A 250 -15.63 35.85 25.28
CA SER A 250 -14.66 36.88 24.89
C SER A 250 -15.01 37.56 23.55
N ALA A 251 -15.73 36.86 22.67
CA ALA A 251 -16.22 37.39 21.39
C ALA A 251 -17.59 38.10 21.49
N GLY A 252 -18.14 38.30 22.70
CA GLY A 252 -19.40 39.00 22.90
C GLY A 252 -20.65 38.25 22.42
N LYS A 253 -20.54 36.95 22.09
CA LYS A 253 -21.68 36.11 21.68
C LYS A 253 -22.32 35.48 22.92
N THR A 254 -23.43 36.06 23.38
CA THR A 254 -24.20 35.60 24.57
C THR A 254 -25.29 34.58 24.26
N THR A 255 -25.52 34.21 23.00
CA THR A 255 -26.54 33.23 22.63
C THR A 255 -26.07 31.79 22.85
N THR A 256 -26.85 31.04 23.61
CA THR A 256 -26.69 29.63 24.06
C THR A 256 -26.60 28.57 22.94
N ALA A 257 -26.41 28.95 21.68
CA ALA A 257 -26.63 28.10 20.51
C ALA A 257 -25.43 27.90 19.56
N SER A 258 -24.26 28.52 19.80
CA SER A 258 -23.09 28.24 18.97
C SER A 258 -22.41 26.95 19.40
N SER A 259 -22.50 25.91 18.57
CA SER A 259 -21.88 24.60 18.81
C SER A 259 -20.34 24.62 18.76
N GLY A 260 -19.73 25.64 18.14
CA GLY A 260 -18.27 25.77 17.94
C GLY A 260 -17.64 27.01 18.55
N PHE A 261 -16.33 27.16 18.33
CA PHE A 261 -15.53 28.31 18.79
C PHE A 261 -15.95 29.60 18.07
N ALA A 262 -15.81 30.75 18.75
CA ALA A 262 -15.90 32.03 18.07
C ALA A 262 -14.63 32.26 17.25
N LEU A 263 -14.71 31.98 15.96
CA LEU A 263 -13.58 32.07 15.04
C LEU A 263 -13.34 33.52 14.60
N THR A 264 -12.07 33.95 14.65
CA THR A 264 -11.60 35.12 13.89
C THR A 264 -11.55 34.79 12.38
N PRO A 265 -11.43 35.77 11.48
CA PRO A 265 -11.22 35.51 10.06
C PRO A 265 -10.01 34.58 9.80
N GLU A 266 -8.93 34.75 10.56
CA GLU A 266 -7.75 33.89 10.49
C GLU A 266 -8.05 32.46 10.95
N ASP A 267 -8.77 32.29 12.06
CA ASP A 267 -9.16 30.96 12.55
C ASP A 267 -10.13 30.24 11.61
N LYS A 268 -10.94 30.99 10.85
CA LYS A 268 -11.83 30.44 9.83
C LYS A 268 -11.02 29.88 8.66
N LEU A 269 -10.04 30.64 8.16
CA LEU A 269 -9.12 30.16 7.13
C LEU A 269 -8.34 28.93 7.61
N LEU A 270 -7.92 28.93 8.87
CA LEU A 270 -7.26 27.77 9.48
C LEU A 270 -8.17 26.52 9.49
N ALA A 271 -9.44 26.68 9.88
CA ALA A 271 -10.42 25.60 9.87
C ALA A 271 -10.64 25.06 8.46
N ASP A 272 -10.79 25.95 7.46
CA ASP A 272 -11.02 25.56 6.07
C ASP A 272 -9.81 24.80 5.50
N ASN A 273 -8.58 25.25 5.83
CA ASN A 273 -7.35 24.55 5.46
C ASN A 273 -7.20 23.19 6.15
N PHE A 274 -7.63 23.06 7.42
CA PHE A 274 -7.64 21.79 8.14
C PHE A 274 -8.61 20.80 7.47
N VAL A 275 -9.82 21.24 7.14
CA VAL A 275 -10.83 20.43 6.43
C VAL A 275 -10.33 20.03 5.03
N SER A 276 -9.70 20.94 4.30
CA SER A 276 -9.11 20.69 2.98
C SER A 276 -7.95 19.67 3.02
N SER A 277 -7.33 19.52 4.20
CA SER A 277 -6.25 18.55 4.45
C SER A 277 -6.76 17.18 4.93
N LYS A 278 -8.08 16.96 4.97
CA LYS A 278 -8.68 15.67 5.34
C LYS A 278 -8.13 14.53 4.45
N GLY A 279 -7.70 13.45 5.09
CA GLY A 279 -7.06 12.29 4.46
C GLY A 279 -5.60 12.50 4.07
N LYS A 280 -5.02 13.69 4.33
CA LYS A 280 -3.64 14.05 3.97
C LYS A 280 -2.82 14.51 5.17
N LEU A 281 -3.38 14.50 6.38
CA LEU A 281 -2.65 14.92 7.57
C LEU A 281 -1.49 13.96 7.86
N PRO A 282 -0.32 14.47 8.26
CA PRO A 282 0.81 13.64 8.68
C PRO A 282 0.48 12.86 9.96
N TRP A 283 1.15 11.73 10.14
CA TRP A 283 1.06 10.97 11.38
C TRP A 283 1.61 11.78 12.57
N PRO A 284 1.01 11.62 13.77
CA PRO A 284 1.46 12.32 14.97
C PRO A 284 2.77 11.75 15.54
N VAL A 285 3.24 10.62 15.03
CA VAL A 285 4.56 10.01 15.31
C VAL A 285 5.22 9.61 13.99
N GLU A 286 6.54 9.49 13.98
CA GLU A 286 7.27 9.10 12.75
C GLU A 286 7.09 7.64 12.37
N LYS A 287 7.09 6.76 13.36
CA LYS A 287 6.92 5.32 13.18
C LYS A 287 5.92 4.84 14.21
N GLY A 288 4.85 4.18 13.76
CA GLY A 288 3.91 3.59 14.69
C GLY A 288 2.95 2.64 14.03
N VAL A 289 2.27 1.86 14.87
CA VAL A 289 1.28 0.85 14.48
C VAL A 289 -0.01 1.11 15.25
N VAL A 290 -1.15 1.16 14.54
CA VAL A 290 -2.47 1.37 15.18
C VAL A 290 -2.91 0.08 15.89
N LYS A 291 -2.86 0.09 17.22
CA LYS A 291 -3.34 -1.03 18.05
C LYS A 291 -4.84 -1.02 18.28
N LEU A 292 -5.45 0.16 18.41
CA LEU A 292 -6.88 0.33 18.65
C LEU A 292 -7.44 1.40 17.73
N ARG A 293 -8.50 1.06 16.98
CA ARG A 293 -9.20 1.98 16.07
C ARG A 293 -10.33 2.72 16.78
N TYR A 294 -10.86 3.75 16.13
CA TYR A 294 -12.01 4.52 16.62
C TYR A 294 -13.31 3.69 16.61
N GLY A 295 -14.19 3.95 17.58
CA GLY A 295 -15.55 3.38 17.65
C GLY A 295 -15.71 2.23 18.65
N LYS A 296 -16.92 1.63 18.64
CA LYS A 296 -17.27 0.45 19.45
C LYS A 296 -16.74 -0.80 18.76
N GLN A 297 -15.87 -1.53 19.44
CA GLN A 297 -15.33 -2.79 18.94
C GLN A 297 -15.20 -3.83 20.06
N PRO A 298 -15.33 -5.12 19.77
CA PRO A 298 -15.03 -6.15 20.75
C PRO A 298 -13.55 -6.08 21.14
N HIS A 299 -13.23 -6.32 22.40
CA HIS A 299 -11.84 -6.40 22.85
C HIS A 299 -11.11 -7.51 22.06
N PRO A 300 -9.89 -7.27 21.53
CA PRO A 300 -9.24 -8.23 20.62
C PRO A 300 -9.04 -9.62 21.23
N VAL A 301 -8.87 -9.63 22.55
CA VAL A 301 -8.71 -10.82 23.41
C VAL A 301 -10.05 -11.34 23.93
N VAL A 302 -10.77 -10.52 24.71
CA VAL A 302 -12.02 -10.91 25.37
C VAL A 302 -13.19 -10.38 24.57
N ARG A 303 -13.54 -11.08 23.49
CA ARG A 303 -14.56 -10.60 22.51
C ARG A 303 -15.95 -10.35 23.09
N THR A 304 -16.24 -10.89 24.28
CA THR A 304 -17.51 -10.65 25.01
C THR A 304 -17.60 -9.24 25.60
N VAL A 305 -16.48 -8.52 25.72
CA VAL A 305 -16.44 -7.14 26.23
C VAL A 305 -16.29 -6.16 25.07
N MET A 306 -17.19 -5.20 25.00
CA MET A 306 -17.11 -4.10 24.03
C MET A 306 -16.28 -2.95 24.60
N ILE A 307 -15.30 -2.49 23.83
CA ILE A 307 -14.52 -1.28 24.08
C ILE A 307 -15.05 -0.16 23.20
N GLN A 308 -15.25 1.02 23.78
CA GLN A 308 -15.45 2.26 23.02
C GLN A 308 -14.13 3.02 22.98
N SER A 309 -13.67 3.36 21.77
CA SER A 309 -12.50 4.22 21.58
C SER A 309 -12.89 5.53 20.90
N ASN A 310 -12.64 6.65 21.57
CA ASN A 310 -12.88 8.00 21.06
C ASN A 310 -11.69 8.56 20.25
N GLY A 311 -10.81 7.67 19.78
CA GLY A 311 -9.63 8.00 18.99
C GLY A 311 -8.90 6.75 18.52
N VAL A 312 -7.63 6.91 18.19
CA VAL A 312 -6.72 5.81 17.84
C VAL A 312 -5.60 5.69 18.86
N ARG A 313 -5.18 4.45 19.13
CA ARG A 313 -3.99 4.17 19.95
C ARG A 313 -2.87 3.69 19.04
N ILE A 314 -1.76 4.42 19.01
CA ILE A 314 -0.63 4.19 18.13
C ILE A 314 0.55 3.73 18.99
N ALA A 315 0.98 2.49 18.83
CA ALA A 315 2.21 1.99 19.45
C ALA A 315 3.44 2.48 18.67
N THR A 316 4.45 3.00 19.37
CA THR A 316 5.65 3.63 18.79
C THR A 316 6.93 3.24 19.55
N GLU A 317 8.09 3.68 19.07
CA GLU A 317 9.39 3.57 19.74
C GLU A 317 9.39 4.30 21.10
N GLU A 318 10.26 3.86 22.01
CA GLU A 318 10.41 4.50 23.33
C GLU A 318 10.85 5.96 23.20
N SER A 319 10.25 6.84 24.01
CA SER A 319 10.52 8.29 23.98
C SER A 319 10.35 8.94 22.59
N ALA A 320 9.57 8.32 21.68
CA ALA A 320 9.36 8.86 20.34
C ALA A 320 8.80 10.29 20.39
N PRO A 321 9.32 11.21 19.55
CA PRO A 321 8.81 12.56 19.47
C PRO A 321 7.39 12.56 18.90
N VAL A 322 6.50 13.26 19.59
CA VAL A 322 5.12 13.50 19.15
C VAL A 322 5.09 14.82 18.40
N ARG A 323 4.47 14.81 17.23
CA ARG A 323 4.40 15.96 16.33
C ARG A 323 2.97 16.43 16.14
N ALA A 324 2.79 17.74 16.01
CA ALA A 324 1.50 18.33 15.66
C ALA A 324 1.09 17.92 14.24
N VAL A 325 -0.12 17.41 14.07
CA VAL A 325 -0.63 16.98 12.76
C VAL A 325 -0.97 18.16 11.85
N PHE A 326 -1.17 19.35 12.40
CA PHE A 326 -1.50 20.56 11.66
C PHE A 326 -1.11 21.82 12.44
N ASN A 327 -1.04 22.96 11.76
CA ASN A 327 -0.80 24.25 12.41
C ASN A 327 -2.01 24.67 13.25
N GLY A 328 -1.76 25.26 14.42
CA GLY A 328 -2.84 25.60 15.36
C GLY A 328 -2.33 26.23 16.64
N LYS A 329 -3.24 26.43 17.59
CA LYS A 329 -2.94 27.06 18.89
C LYS A 329 -3.12 26.07 20.02
N VAL A 330 -2.16 26.00 20.94
CA VAL A 330 -2.23 25.10 22.09
C VAL A 330 -3.31 25.59 23.07
N LEU A 331 -4.37 24.82 23.19
CA LEU A 331 -5.54 25.14 24.01
C LEU A 331 -5.31 24.82 25.48
N ALA A 332 -4.69 23.68 25.75
CA ALA A 332 -4.33 23.26 27.10
C ALA A 332 -3.18 22.26 27.08
N VAL A 333 -2.35 22.33 28.11
CA VAL A 333 -1.38 21.29 28.48
C VAL A 333 -1.69 20.92 29.91
N GLN A 334 -2.07 19.67 30.14
CA GLN A 334 -2.50 19.26 31.47
C GLN A 334 -2.12 17.82 31.80
N ALA A 335 -1.81 17.61 33.07
CA ALA A 335 -1.80 16.28 33.66
C ALA A 335 -3.25 15.92 33.99
N ILE A 336 -3.78 14.90 33.33
CA ILE A 336 -5.11 14.38 33.67
C ILE A 336 -4.98 13.68 35.02
N LYS A 337 -5.93 13.88 35.94
CA LYS A 337 -5.88 13.26 37.27
C LYS A 337 -5.80 11.73 37.09
N HIS A 338 -4.67 11.13 37.51
CA HIS A 338 -4.33 9.69 37.34
C HIS A 338 -3.91 9.27 35.91
N GLY A 339 -3.62 10.24 35.03
CA GLY A 339 -3.10 10.01 33.70
C GLY A 339 -1.80 10.78 33.44
N ASN A 340 -1.17 10.45 32.32
CA ASN A 340 0.01 11.15 31.84
C ASN A 340 -0.34 12.49 31.18
N LEU A 341 0.67 13.28 30.82
CA LEU A 341 0.45 14.60 30.23
C LEU A 341 -0.33 14.48 28.91
N SER A 342 -1.19 15.47 28.66
CA SER A 342 -1.95 15.59 27.43
C SER A 342 -1.87 17.01 26.89
N VAL A 343 -1.77 17.11 25.56
CA VAL A 343 -1.73 18.37 24.82
C VAL A 343 -2.96 18.45 23.93
N LEU A 344 -3.66 19.58 23.99
CA LEU A 344 -4.83 19.88 23.16
C LEU A 344 -4.46 21.05 22.24
N ILE A 345 -4.66 20.88 20.93
CA ILE A 345 -4.31 21.89 19.92
C ILE A 345 -5.56 22.22 19.11
N GLN A 346 -5.88 23.50 19.04
CA GLN A 346 -7.02 24.04 18.30
C GLN A 346 -6.63 24.40 16.87
N HIS A 347 -7.45 23.95 15.92
CA HIS A 347 -7.35 24.21 14.48
C HIS A 347 -8.69 24.81 13.99
N GLY A 348 -9.04 25.99 14.52
CA GLY A 348 -10.34 26.60 14.34
C GLY A 348 -11.44 25.89 15.13
N ASN A 349 -12.40 25.23 14.45
CA ASN A 349 -13.48 24.44 15.09
C ASN A 349 -13.09 23.00 15.43
N TYR A 350 -11.85 22.60 15.13
CA TYR A 350 -11.33 21.28 15.42
C TYR A 350 -10.32 21.33 16.56
N VAL A 351 -10.29 20.29 17.38
CA VAL A 351 -9.28 20.12 18.43
C VAL A 351 -8.62 18.77 18.26
N THR A 352 -7.29 18.75 18.13
CA THR A 352 -6.51 17.52 18.18
C THR A 352 -5.97 17.29 19.59
N VAL A 353 -6.08 16.05 20.08
CA VAL A 353 -5.72 15.68 21.44
C VAL A 353 -4.67 14.60 21.41
N TYR A 354 -3.54 14.87 22.05
CA TYR A 354 -2.39 13.97 22.17
C TYR A 354 -2.27 13.59 23.64
N LYS A 355 -2.59 12.33 23.98
CA LYS A 355 -2.55 11.83 25.37
C LYS A 355 -1.42 10.85 25.55
N ASN A 356 -1.09 10.57 26.81
CA ASN A 356 -0.02 9.65 27.20
C ASN A 356 1.38 10.19 26.86
N LEU A 357 1.64 11.45 27.18
CA LEU A 357 2.94 12.10 26.98
C LEU A 357 3.77 12.06 28.26
N SER A 358 5.08 11.79 28.14
CA SER A 358 6.04 11.83 29.24
C SER A 358 6.58 13.24 29.46
N LYS A 359 6.86 13.95 28.36
CA LYS A 359 7.33 15.34 28.34
C LYS A 359 6.53 16.13 27.34
N VAL A 360 6.35 17.42 27.63
CA VAL A 360 5.69 18.38 26.73
C VAL A 360 6.62 19.57 26.54
N TYR A 361 6.77 20.02 25.30
CA TYR A 361 7.65 21.12 24.90
C TYR A 361 6.93 22.44 24.65
N VAL A 362 5.59 22.39 24.58
CA VAL A 362 4.73 23.54 24.31
C VAL A 362 3.95 23.96 25.54
N LYS A 363 3.51 25.21 25.56
CA LYS A 363 2.70 25.80 26.64
C LYS A 363 1.35 26.25 26.10
N LYS A 364 0.37 26.42 27.00
CA LYS A 364 -0.95 26.96 26.65
C LYS A 364 -0.79 28.34 26.01
N GLY A 365 -1.41 28.52 24.85
CA GLY A 365 -1.37 29.77 24.08
C GLY A 365 -0.35 29.77 22.94
N ASP A 366 0.60 28.84 22.92
CA ASP A 366 1.64 28.77 21.88
C ASP A 366 1.03 28.43 20.52
N ASN A 367 1.55 29.05 19.46
CA ASN A 367 1.25 28.66 18.09
C ASN A 367 2.18 27.54 17.67
N VAL A 368 1.62 26.44 17.17
CA VAL A 368 2.35 25.30 16.64
C VAL A 368 2.21 25.22 15.12
N THR A 369 3.26 24.70 14.48
CA THR A 369 3.30 24.44 13.05
C THR A 369 3.16 22.94 12.77
N THR A 370 2.74 22.60 11.55
CA THR A 370 2.62 21.20 11.12
C THR A 370 3.96 20.48 11.24
N LYS A 371 3.95 19.26 11.82
CA LYS A 371 5.14 18.45 12.16
C LYS A 371 6.04 19.00 13.27
N GLN A 372 5.69 20.11 13.92
CA GLN A 372 6.44 20.59 15.07
C GLN A 372 6.38 19.58 16.21
N GLU A 373 7.51 19.32 16.86
CA GLU A 373 7.58 18.48 18.05
C GLU A 373 6.90 19.16 19.24
N ILE A 374 5.90 18.49 19.81
CA ILE A 374 5.10 18.99 20.93
C ILE A 374 5.39 18.26 22.24
N GLY A 375 6.03 17.09 22.18
CA GLY A 375 6.37 16.30 23.35
C GLY A 375 6.96 14.94 23.02
N GLN A 376 7.05 14.08 24.03
CA GLN A 376 7.50 12.69 23.92
C GLN A 376 6.43 11.73 24.43
N VAL A 377 6.28 10.57 23.80
CA VAL A 377 5.34 9.55 24.27
C VAL A 377 5.84 8.94 25.59
N PHE A 378 4.92 8.68 26.50
CA PHE A 378 5.20 7.96 27.74
C PHE A 378 5.31 6.46 27.49
N THR A 379 6.45 5.90 27.90
CA THR A 379 6.66 4.46 28.00
C THR A 379 6.25 4.01 29.39
N ASN A 380 5.24 3.14 29.48
CA ASN A 380 4.82 2.61 30.77
C ASN A 380 5.92 1.69 31.36
N PRO A 381 6.46 1.98 32.56
CA PRO A 381 7.57 1.22 33.12
C PRO A 381 7.21 -0.22 33.50
N SER A 382 5.92 -0.53 33.72
CA SER A 382 5.47 -1.86 34.12
C SER A 382 5.39 -2.85 32.95
N ASN A 383 4.99 -2.38 31.76
CA ASN A 383 4.79 -3.24 30.58
C ASN A 383 5.59 -2.79 29.33
N LYS A 384 6.40 -1.73 29.45
CA LYS A 384 7.19 -1.08 28.39
C LYS A 384 6.39 -0.78 27.12
N GLU A 385 5.09 -0.55 27.26
CA GLU A 385 4.27 -0.11 26.13
C GLU A 385 4.38 1.41 25.97
N THR A 386 4.80 1.83 24.79
CA THR A 386 4.83 3.24 24.39
C THR A 386 3.69 3.48 23.42
N ILE A 387 2.54 3.94 23.93
CA ILE A 387 1.30 4.10 23.16
C ILE A 387 0.87 5.55 23.17
N LEU A 388 0.88 6.22 22.02
CA LEU A 388 0.24 7.52 21.85
C LEU A 388 -1.27 7.31 21.68
N SER A 389 -2.10 7.99 22.48
CA SER A 389 -3.53 8.07 22.22
C SER A 389 -3.84 9.38 21.50
N PHE A 390 -4.34 9.29 20.27
CA PHE A 390 -4.63 10.43 19.42
C PHE A 390 -6.12 10.49 19.11
N SER A 391 -6.72 11.65 19.36
CA SER A 391 -8.15 11.91 19.10
C SER A 391 -8.32 13.22 18.34
N ILE A 392 -9.35 13.27 17.49
CA ILE A 392 -9.78 14.49 16.80
C ILE A 392 -11.20 14.79 17.28
N PHE A 393 -11.43 16.04 17.67
CA PHE A 393 -12.74 16.56 18.02
C PHE A 393 -13.14 17.60 16.99
N LYS A 394 -14.38 17.52 16.53
CA LYS A 394 -15.06 18.62 15.85
C LYS A 394 -16.02 19.20 16.88
N GLU A 395 -15.81 20.45 17.26
CA GLU A 395 -16.54 21.07 18.35
C GLU A 395 -16.40 20.22 19.64
N SER A 396 -17.50 19.64 20.14
CA SER A 396 -17.49 18.73 21.31
C SER A 396 -17.56 17.24 20.95
N ALA A 397 -17.72 16.90 19.67
CA ALA A 397 -17.90 15.51 19.22
C ALA A 397 -16.61 14.91 18.67
N THR A 398 -16.32 13.66 19.03
CA THR A 398 -15.15 12.93 18.52
C THR A 398 -15.34 12.55 17.06
N GLN A 399 -14.25 12.48 16.31
CA GLN A 399 -14.21 12.10 14.91
C GLN A 399 -13.24 10.93 14.72
N ASN A 400 -13.47 10.10 13.71
CA ASN A 400 -12.57 9.01 13.37
C ASN A 400 -11.25 9.54 12.79
N PRO A 401 -10.10 9.38 13.47
CA PRO A 401 -8.81 9.89 12.98
C PRO A 401 -8.34 9.27 11.66
N ALA A 402 -8.80 8.05 11.33
CA ALA A 402 -8.42 7.38 10.09
C ALA A 402 -8.94 8.10 8.83
N ASP A 403 -10.00 8.91 8.96
CA ASP A 403 -10.52 9.72 7.85
C ASP A 403 -9.68 10.97 7.59
N TRP A 404 -8.75 11.30 8.50
CA TRP A 404 -7.97 12.53 8.47
C TRP A 404 -6.49 12.30 8.19
N ILE A 405 -5.91 11.25 8.78
CA ILE A 405 -4.49 10.91 8.65
C ILE A 405 -4.23 10.12 7.36
N TYR A 406 -3.14 10.44 6.67
CA TYR A 406 -2.77 9.76 5.44
C TYR A 406 -2.42 8.28 5.68
N LYS A 407 -3.17 7.37 5.02
CA LYS A 407 -2.96 5.91 5.01
C LYS A 407 -2.82 5.28 6.42
N MET A 408 -3.84 5.46 7.27
CA MET A 408 -3.85 4.97 8.67
C MET A 408 -4.26 3.51 8.89
#